data_AF-A0A7S1ARG7-F1
#
_entry.id   AF-A0A7S1ARG7-F1
#
_cell.length_a   1.000
_cell.length_b   1.000
_cell.length_c   1.000
_cell.angle_alpha   90.00
_cell.angle_beta   90.00
_cell.angle_gamma   90.00
#
_symmetry.space_group_name_H-M   'P 1'
#
loop_
_entity.id
_entity.type
_entity.pdbx_description
1 polymer ?
#
loop_
_entity_poly.entity_id
_entity_poly.type
_entity_poly.pdbx_seq_one_letter_code
_entity_poly.pdbx_strand_id
1 'polypeptide(L)'
;LAIRGHSGRVPGGLTNDVQECWRTMVSGLDTSTEMPLERWDINAYFDDNADTPGKTYVKMGHFIPGIEHFDCEFFGLNETEHKGMDPHQWLTLEITYDAFHNAGYTKETLNGVDCGVYVGCATLGGIELDFDAIGPFTNIGYAYSGLSGRVSHVLSLRGPCFTIDTACSSTVVAIDCGSQAIKLGRCKNAVASG
;
A
#
# COMPACT_ATOMS: atom_id res chain seq x y z
N LEU A 1 -4.74 -15.71 -18.34
CA LEU A 1 -3.99 -14.86 -17.39
C LEU A 1 -3.39 -15.76 -16.33
N ALA A 2 -2.21 -15.44 -15.81
CA ALA A 2 -1.55 -16.19 -14.75
C ALA A 2 -0.91 -15.22 -13.76
N ILE A 3 -0.96 -15.55 -12.48
CA ILE A 3 -0.24 -14.82 -11.43
C ILE A 3 1.21 -15.30 -11.47
N ARG A 4 2.14 -14.39 -11.73
CA ARG A 4 3.58 -14.72 -11.84
C ARG A 4 4.37 -14.48 -10.55
N GLY A 5 3.86 -13.63 -9.68
CA GLY A 5 4.42 -13.34 -8.36
C GLY A 5 3.38 -12.61 -7.52
N HIS A 6 3.54 -12.71 -6.21
CA HIS A 6 2.68 -12.08 -5.22
C HIS A 6 3.51 -11.77 -3.98
N SER A 7 3.11 -10.74 -3.25
CA SER A 7 3.70 -10.29 -1.99
C SER A 7 2.61 -9.60 -1.18
N GLY A 8 2.79 -9.48 0.13
CA GLY A 8 1.85 -8.74 0.97
C GLY A 8 2.27 -8.72 2.43
N ARG A 9 1.93 -7.64 3.11
CA ARG A 9 2.08 -7.49 4.56
C ARG A 9 0.69 -7.52 5.20
N VAL A 10 0.53 -8.36 6.22
CA VAL A 10 -0.75 -8.55 6.91
C VAL A 10 -0.66 -8.11 8.36
N PRO A 11 -1.80 -7.87 9.04
CA PRO A 11 -1.80 -7.52 10.45
C PRO A 11 -1.00 -8.50 11.32
N GLY A 12 -0.17 -7.95 12.20
CA GLY A 12 0.75 -8.71 13.06
C GLY A 12 2.00 -9.26 12.34
N GLY A 13 2.10 -9.15 11.01
CA GLY A 13 3.25 -9.59 10.24
C GLY A 13 4.35 -8.53 10.16
N LEU A 14 5.60 -8.93 10.34
CA LEU A 14 6.77 -8.01 10.29
C LEU A 14 7.40 -7.93 8.90
N THR A 15 7.07 -8.86 7.99
CA THR A 15 7.68 -8.96 6.67
C THR A 15 6.63 -8.95 5.56
N ASN A 16 7.08 -8.74 4.32
CA ASN A 16 6.24 -8.88 3.13
C ASN A 16 6.13 -10.36 2.66
N ASP A 17 6.54 -11.31 3.51
CA ASP A 17 6.56 -12.74 3.20
C ASP A 17 5.14 -13.31 3.18
N VAL A 18 4.71 -13.82 2.03
CA VAL A 18 3.41 -14.46 1.90
C VAL A 18 3.32 -15.74 2.73
N GLN A 19 4.44 -16.38 3.06
CA GLN A 19 4.43 -17.50 3.99
C GLN A 19 4.11 -17.06 5.42
N GLU A 20 4.45 -15.84 5.82
CA GLU A 20 4.03 -15.27 7.11
C GLU A 20 2.51 -15.09 7.13
N CYS A 21 1.96 -14.49 6.08
CA CYS A 21 0.52 -14.38 5.88
C CYS A 21 -0.18 -15.77 5.94
N TRP A 22 0.35 -16.75 5.20
CA TRP A 22 -0.17 -18.11 5.21
C TRP A 22 -0.16 -18.72 6.62
N ARG A 23 0.97 -18.63 7.33
CA ARG A 23 1.11 -19.14 8.71
C ARG A 23 0.07 -18.51 9.64
N THR A 24 -0.12 -17.20 9.58
CA THR A 24 -1.13 -16.49 10.37
C THR A 24 -2.53 -17.02 10.06
N MET A 25 -2.91 -17.11 8.79
CA MET A 25 -4.23 -17.60 8.39
C MET A 25 -4.50 -19.04 8.82
N VAL A 26 -3.57 -19.97 8.57
CA VAL A 26 -3.79 -21.40 8.91
C VAL A 26 -3.73 -21.68 10.41
N SER A 27 -3.09 -20.81 11.19
CA SER A 27 -3.04 -20.93 12.64
C SER A 27 -4.37 -20.57 13.32
N GLY A 28 -5.26 -19.84 12.62
CA GLY A 28 -6.48 -19.28 13.22
C GLY A 28 -6.21 -18.22 14.29
N LEU A 29 -5.00 -17.65 14.30
CA LEU A 29 -4.61 -16.60 15.23
C LEU A 29 -5.43 -15.33 15.00
N ASP A 30 -6.06 -14.84 16.06
CA ASP A 30 -6.63 -13.49 16.11
C ASP A 30 -5.48 -12.49 16.30
N THR A 31 -5.26 -11.63 15.32
CA THR A 31 -4.20 -10.61 15.34
C THR A 31 -4.72 -9.25 15.81
N SER A 32 -5.94 -9.19 16.36
CA SER A 32 -6.48 -7.96 16.90
C SER A 32 -5.72 -7.51 18.14
N THR A 33 -5.43 -6.21 18.18
CA THR A 33 -4.83 -5.54 19.33
C THR A 33 -5.61 -4.28 19.62
N GLU A 34 -5.38 -3.69 20.79
CA GLU A 34 -5.74 -2.28 20.97
C GLU A 34 -4.93 -1.41 19.99
N MET A 35 -5.46 -0.22 19.69
CA MET A 35 -4.78 0.79 18.89
C MET A 35 -3.34 1.04 19.41
N PRO A 36 -2.31 0.86 18.57
CA PRO A 36 -0.93 1.14 18.97
C PRO A 36 -0.75 2.61 19.33
N LEU A 37 -0.10 2.89 20.46
CA LEU A 37 0.11 4.25 20.97
C LEU A 37 1.01 5.08 20.03
N GLU A 38 1.83 4.41 19.21
CA GLU A 38 2.65 5.02 18.17
C GLU A 38 1.81 5.61 17.03
N ARG A 39 0.52 5.24 16.90
CA ARG A 39 -0.41 5.83 15.93
C ARG A 39 -1.12 7.04 16.52
N TRP A 40 -1.87 6.83 17.61
CA TRP A 40 -2.50 7.89 18.41
C TRP A 40 -2.97 7.35 19.76
N ASP A 41 -3.25 8.25 20.71
CA ASP A 41 -3.85 7.88 21.99
C ASP A 41 -5.36 7.63 21.84
N ILE A 42 -5.74 6.35 21.73
CA ILE A 42 -7.15 5.94 21.62
C ILE A 42 -7.99 6.34 22.83
N ASN A 43 -7.39 6.51 24.02
CA ASN A 43 -8.14 6.88 25.21
C ASN A 43 -8.66 8.32 25.14
N ALA A 44 -7.97 9.20 24.38
CA ALA A 44 -8.46 10.54 24.10
C ALA A 44 -9.73 10.54 23.22
N TYR A 45 -9.98 9.47 22.47
CA TYR A 45 -11.09 9.34 21.52
C TYR A 45 -12.13 8.29 21.94
N PHE A 46 -11.95 7.61 23.06
CA PHE A 46 -12.87 6.55 23.50
C PHE A 46 -14.04 7.08 24.33
N ASP A 47 -15.23 6.48 24.12
CA ASP A 47 -16.40 6.58 25.00
C ASP A 47 -17.21 5.28 24.88
N ASP A 48 -17.66 4.71 26.00
CA ASP A 48 -18.50 3.50 26.01
C ASP A 48 -19.88 3.75 25.35
N ASN A 49 -20.32 5.02 25.29
CA ASN A 49 -21.53 5.41 24.60
C ASN A 49 -21.29 5.57 23.09
N ALA A 50 -21.85 4.65 22.29
CA ALA A 50 -21.76 4.67 20.83
C ALA A 50 -22.35 5.92 20.17
N ASP A 51 -23.22 6.66 20.87
CA ASP A 51 -23.85 7.88 20.36
C ASP A 51 -23.06 9.16 20.69
N THR A 52 -21.95 9.09 21.44
CA THR A 52 -21.15 10.28 21.77
C THR A 52 -20.45 10.81 20.50
N PRO A 53 -20.73 12.06 20.05
CA PRO A 53 -20.13 12.61 18.84
C PRO A 53 -18.60 12.75 18.96
N GLY A 54 -17.88 12.39 17.89
CA GLY A 54 -16.43 12.51 17.82
C GLY A 54 -15.66 11.47 18.66
N LYS A 55 -16.33 10.46 19.18
CA LYS A 55 -15.75 9.35 19.93
C LYS A 55 -15.93 8.02 19.19
N THR A 56 -15.12 7.04 19.57
CA THR A 56 -15.26 5.64 19.17
C THR A 56 -15.56 4.78 20.40
N TYR A 57 -16.47 3.82 20.25
CA TYR A 57 -16.74 2.79 21.27
C TYR A 57 -15.91 1.51 21.03
N VAL A 58 -15.07 1.49 19.99
CA VAL A 58 -14.19 0.37 19.63
C VAL A 58 -12.73 0.80 19.79
N LYS A 59 -11.97 0.01 20.57
CA LYS A 59 -10.51 0.18 20.74
C LYS A 59 -9.67 -0.83 19.96
N MET A 60 -10.29 -1.92 19.53
CA MET A 60 -9.62 -3.05 18.89
C MET A 60 -9.54 -2.86 17.38
N GLY A 61 -8.42 -3.27 16.80
CA GLY A 61 -8.20 -3.26 15.36
C GLY A 61 -7.09 -4.22 14.96
N HIS A 62 -6.81 -4.27 13.67
CA HIS A 62 -5.76 -5.11 13.09
C HIS A 62 -4.73 -4.20 12.44
N PHE A 63 -3.49 -4.24 12.92
CA PHE A 63 -2.46 -3.27 12.55
C PHE A 63 -1.25 -3.94 11.91
N ILE A 64 -0.74 -3.28 10.87
CA ILE A 64 0.57 -3.60 10.32
C ILE A 64 1.63 -2.90 11.19
N PRO A 65 2.57 -3.64 11.80
CA PRO A 65 3.69 -3.06 12.54
C PRO A 65 4.73 -2.46 11.59
N GLY A 66 5.51 -1.48 12.08
CA GLY A 66 6.68 -0.95 11.36
C GLY A 66 6.35 -0.31 10.01
N ILE A 67 5.21 0.36 9.87
CA ILE A 67 4.82 1.01 8.61
C ILE A 67 5.72 2.20 8.27
N GLU A 68 6.46 2.70 9.25
CA GLU A 68 7.42 3.80 9.14
C GLU A 68 8.80 3.34 8.61
N HIS A 69 9.01 2.02 8.52
CA HIS A 69 10.26 1.45 8.01
C HIS A 69 10.19 1.33 6.49
N PHE A 70 11.11 2.03 5.80
CA PHE A 70 11.22 1.99 4.35
C PHE A 70 12.65 2.31 3.89
N ASP A 71 13.17 1.51 2.98
CA ASP A 71 14.53 1.68 2.43
C ASP A 71 14.54 2.70 1.28
N CYS A 72 14.68 3.98 1.65
CA CYS A 72 14.69 5.08 0.68
C CYS A 72 15.83 4.94 -0.34
N GLU A 73 17.03 4.54 0.11
CA GLU A 73 18.21 4.44 -0.74
C GLU A 73 18.03 3.34 -1.78
N PHE A 74 17.49 2.19 -1.38
CA PHE A 74 17.18 1.10 -2.30
C PHE A 74 16.24 1.56 -3.42
N PHE A 75 15.25 2.40 -3.13
CA PHE A 75 14.31 2.93 -4.13
C PHE A 75 14.78 4.23 -4.81
N GLY A 76 15.95 4.75 -4.47
CA GLY A 76 16.47 6.00 -5.02
C GLY A 76 15.63 7.23 -4.63
N LEU A 77 14.93 7.15 -3.51
CA LEU A 77 14.15 8.25 -2.94
C LEU A 77 14.97 8.98 -1.87
N ASN A 78 14.72 10.27 -1.72
CA ASN A 78 15.36 11.06 -0.67
C ASN A 78 14.53 11.02 0.62
N GLU A 79 15.19 11.18 1.79
CA GLU A 79 14.49 11.13 3.08
C GLU A 79 13.42 12.22 3.24
N THR A 80 13.63 13.40 2.66
CA THR A 80 12.67 14.52 2.71
C THR A 80 11.38 14.18 1.96
N GLU A 81 11.50 13.46 0.85
CA GLU A 81 10.39 12.98 0.05
C GLU A 81 9.63 11.88 0.79
N HIS A 82 10.35 10.91 1.38
CA HIS A 82 9.75 9.89 2.23
C HIS A 82 8.95 10.49 3.38
N LYS A 83 9.49 11.48 4.11
CA LYS A 83 8.76 12.18 5.18
C LYS A 83 7.47 12.86 4.71
N GLY A 84 7.41 13.25 3.44
CA GLY A 84 6.24 13.87 2.84
C GLY A 84 5.25 12.89 2.22
N MET A 85 5.52 11.59 2.25
CA MET A 85 4.69 10.54 1.63
C MET A 85 3.66 9.97 2.60
N ASP A 86 2.54 9.52 2.07
CA ASP A 86 1.59 8.69 2.79
C ASP A 86 2.14 7.25 2.91
N PRO A 87 1.98 6.57 4.06
CA PRO A 87 2.47 5.21 4.24
C PRO A 87 1.99 4.19 3.22
N HIS A 88 0.79 4.36 2.67
CA HIS A 88 0.31 3.47 1.62
C HIS A 88 1.19 3.55 0.37
N GLN A 89 1.80 4.70 0.06
CA GLN A 89 2.62 4.87 -1.14
C GLN A 89 3.92 4.07 -1.09
N TRP A 90 4.68 4.15 0.00
CA TRP A 90 5.93 3.40 0.10
C TRP A 90 5.70 1.91 0.37
N LEU A 91 4.67 1.55 1.16
CA LEU A 91 4.29 0.13 1.34
C LEU A 91 3.88 -0.49 0.01
N THR A 92 3.06 0.20 -0.79
CA THR A 92 2.66 -0.28 -2.13
C THR A 92 3.88 -0.47 -3.02
N LEU A 93 4.85 0.45 -2.98
CA LEU A 93 6.08 0.36 -3.75
C LEU A 93 6.94 -0.85 -3.34
N GLU A 94 7.17 -1.03 -2.05
CA GLU A 94 7.97 -2.12 -1.50
C GLU A 94 7.34 -3.48 -1.81
N ILE A 95 6.05 -3.65 -1.50
CA ILE A 95 5.32 -4.90 -1.74
C ILE A 95 5.25 -5.21 -3.25
N THR A 96 5.06 -4.19 -4.10
CA THR A 96 5.06 -4.40 -5.55
C THR A 96 6.42 -4.88 -6.04
N TYR A 97 7.51 -4.30 -5.55
CA TYR A 97 8.86 -4.76 -5.88
C TYR A 97 9.07 -6.22 -5.46
N ASP A 98 8.67 -6.60 -4.25
CA ASP A 98 8.79 -7.98 -3.77
C ASP A 98 7.95 -8.95 -4.60
N ALA A 99 6.76 -8.55 -5.05
CA ALA A 99 5.95 -9.36 -5.96
C ALA A 99 6.65 -9.59 -7.31
N PHE A 100 7.34 -8.58 -7.84
CA PHE A 100 8.19 -8.73 -9.01
C PHE A 100 9.42 -9.60 -8.76
N HIS A 101 10.05 -9.45 -7.59
CA HIS A 101 11.19 -10.26 -7.20
C HIS A 101 10.81 -11.75 -7.12
N ASN A 102 9.67 -12.05 -6.49
CA ASN A 102 9.08 -13.39 -6.45
C ASN A 102 8.71 -13.94 -7.84
N ALA A 103 8.47 -13.05 -8.82
CA ALA A 103 8.26 -13.41 -10.22
C ALA A 103 9.56 -13.59 -11.04
N GLY A 104 10.72 -13.46 -10.40
CA GLY A 104 12.05 -13.63 -10.98
C GLY A 104 12.64 -12.38 -11.61
N TYR A 105 12.11 -11.19 -11.30
CA TYR A 105 12.67 -9.93 -11.75
C TYR A 105 13.69 -9.36 -10.74
N THR A 106 14.70 -8.69 -11.25
CA THR A 106 15.56 -7.76 -10.49
C THR A 106 15.22 -6.31 -10.86
N LYS A 107 15.74 -5.35 -10.09
CA LYS A 107 15.55 -3.91 -10.35
C LYS A 107 16.02 -3.52 -11.75
N GLU A 108 17.10 -4.12 -12.23
CA GLU A 108 17.67 -3.90 -13.56
C GLU A 108 16.76 -4.44 -14.66
N THR A 109 16.19 -5.64 -14.45
CA THR A 109 15.33 -6.29 -15.44
C THR A 109 13.92 -5.69 -15.53
N LEU A 110 13.50 -4.91 -14.51
CA LEU A 110 12.22 -4.18 -14.52
C LEU A 110 12.24 -2.94 -15.42
N ASN A 111 13.43 -2.40 -15.71
CA ASN A 111 13.55 -1.17 -16.45
C ASN A 111 12.91 -1.26 -17.85
N GLY A 112 11.84 -0.49 -18.06
CA GLY A 112 11.13 -0.45 -19.32
C GLY A 112 10.19 -1.62 -19.57
N VAL A 113 9.90 -2.46 -18.57
CA VAL A 113 8.96 -3.56 -18.73
C VAL A 113 7.57 -3.02 -19.09
N ASP A 114 7.00 -3.60 -20.14
CA ASP A 114 5.62 -3.38 -20.58
C ASP A 114 4.65 -3.97 -19.54
N CYS A 115 4.29 -3.14 -18.57
CA CYS A 115 3.47 -3.46 -17.42
C CYS A 115 2.58 -2.27 -17.03
N GLY A 116 1.27 -2.50 -16.97
CA GLY A 116 0.35 -1.55 -16.37
C GLY A 116 0.34 -1.63 -14.84
N VAL A 117 0.00 -0.52 -14.18
CA VAL A 117 -0.06 -0.40 -12.71
C VAL A 117 -1.46 0.01 -12.29
N TYR A 118 -2.14 -0.86 -11.56
CA TYR A 118 -3.51 -0.67 -11.10
C TYR A 118 -3.52 -0.82 -9.58
N VAL A 119 -3.76 0.27 -8.85
CA VAL A 119 -3.77 0.26 -7.38
C VAL A 119 -5.17 0.59 -6.88
N GLY A 120 -5.76 -0.30 -6.07
CA GLY A 120 -6.98 -0.01 -5.34
C GLY A 120 -6.66 0.75 -4.06
N CYS A 121 -7.33 1.86 -3.78
CA CYS A 121 -7.18 2.58 -2.51
C CYS A 121 -8.39 3.49 -2.28
N ALA A 122 -9.06 3.32 -1.15
CA ALA A 122 -10.25 4.10 -0.79
C ALA A 122 -9.96 5.20 0.23
N THR A 123 -8.83 5.11 0.91
CA THR A 123 -8.44 6.02 1.99
C THR A 123 -6.93 6.15 2.01
N LEU A 124 -6.43 7.36 2.18
CA LEU A 124 -5.05 7.60 2.58
C LEU A 124 -4.95 7.68 4.10
N GLY A 125 -3.77 7.40 4.63
CA GLY A 125 -3.47 7.40 6.06
C GLY A 125 -3.25 8.80 6.62
N GLY A 126 -3.85 9.83 6.01
CA GLY A 126 -3.78 11.23 6.42
C GLY A 126 -4.38 11.47 7.80
N ILE A 127 -3.67 11.02 8.83
CA ILE A 127 -3.84 11.41 10.22
C ILE A 127 -3.19 12.78 10.32
N GLU A 128 -4.00 13.83 10.15
CA GLU A 128 -3.63 15.25 10.28
C GLU A 128 -2.40 15.67 9.48
N LEU A 129 -2.62 16.31 8.32
CA LEU A 129 -1.56 17.08 7.67
C LEU A 129 -1.10 18.18 8.65
N ASP A 130 0.08 17.99 9.23
CA ASP A 130 0.79 19.04 9.93
C ASP A 130 1.10 20.16 8.92
N PHE A 131 0.41 21.29 9.06
CA PHE A 131 0.57 22.44 8.17
C PHE A 131 2.00 23.00 8.22
N ASP A 132 2.71 22.83 9.34
CA ASP A 132 4.10 23.23 9.48
C ASP A 132 5.06 22.25 8.78
N ALA A 133 4.61 21.02 8.49
CA ALA A 133 5.34 20.01 7.73
C ALA A 133 5.08 20.07 6.21
N ILE A 134 4.30 21.04 5.73
CA ILE A 134 4.05 21.21 4.29
C ILE A 134 5.37 21.53 3.58
N GLY A 135 5.70 20.71 2.59
CA GLY A 135 6.91 20.81 1.80
C GLY A 135 6.68 20.50 0.32
N PRO A 136 7.76 20.46 -0.48
CA PRO A 136 7.67 20.28 -1.93
C PRO A 136 7.06 18.93 -2.35
N PHE A 137 7.08 17.92 -1.47
CA PHE A 137 6.58 16.57 -1.76
C PHE A 137 5.18 16.30 -1.23
N THR A 138 4.59 17.20 -0.42
CA THR A 138 3.31 16.96 0.26
C THR A 138 2.17 16.65 -0.73
N ASN A 139 2.08 17.40 -1.83
CA ASN A 139 1.02 17.18 -2.82
C ASN A 139 1.07 15.76 -3.42
N ILE A 140 2.24 15.35 -3.91
CA ILE A 140 2.37 14.01 -4.52
C ILE A 140 2.33 12.89 -3.49
N GLY A 141 2.82 13.15 -2.27
CA GLY A 141 2.82 12.20 -1.17
C GLY A 141 1.44 11.82 -0.65
N TYR A 142 0.45 12.70 -0.79
CA TYR A 142 -0.95 12.46 -0.41
C TYR A 142 -1.92 12.42 -1.61
N ALA A 143 -1.42 12.41 -2.84
CA ALA A 143 -2.26 12.20 -4.01
C ALA A 143 -2.51 10.71 -4.22
N TYR A 144 -3.76 10.31 -4.47
CA TYR A 144 -4.08 8.93 -4.88
C TYR A 144 -3.26 8.51 -6.11
N SER A 145 -3.08 9.40 -7.10
CA SER A 145 -2.26 9.14 -8.27
C SER A 145 -0.78 8.84 -7.94
N GLY A 146 -0.30 9.26 -6.76
CA GLY A 146 1.04 8.96 -6.27
C GLY A 146 1.24 7.46 -5.96
N LEU A 147 0.19 6.73 -5.56
CA LEU A 147 0.25 5.29 -5.29
C LEU A 147 0.70 4.50 -6.52
N SER A 148 -0.08 4.59 -7.61
CA SER A 148 0.25 3.93 -8.87
C SER A 148 1.43 4.61 -9.58
N GLY A 149 1.50 5.93 -9.52
CA GLY A 149 2.50 6.74 -10.21
C GLY A 149 3.92 6.46 -9.74
N ARG A 150 4.14 6.37 -8.42
CA ARG A 150 5.46 6.07 -7.86
C ARG A 150 5.94 4.67 -8.20
N VAL A 151 5.06 3.66 -8.10
CA VAL A 151 5.37 2.29 -8.56
C VAL A 151 5.84 2.30 -10.01
N SER A 152 5.06 2.94 -10.89
CA SER A 152 5.41 3.01 -12.31
C SER A 152 6.71 3.76 -12.56
N HIS A 153 6.95 4.85 -11.83
CA HIS A 153 8.11 5.71 -12.01
C HIS A 153 9.40 5.06 -11.47
N VAL A 154 9.41 4.67 -10.20
CA VAL A 154 10.58 4.13 -9.50
C VAL A 154 11.01 2.80 -10.11
N LEU A 155 10.05 1.94 -10.48
CA LEU A 155 10.34 0.65 -11.12
C LEU A 155 10.45 0.75 -12.65
N SER A 156 10.36 1.96 -13.22
CA SER A 156 10.47 2.21 -14.66
C SER A 156 9.50 1.39 -15.55
N LEU A 157 8.29 1.12 -15.05
CA LEU A 157 7.26 0.36 -15.77
C LEU A 157 6.59 1.20 -16.85
N ARG A 158 6.20 0.55 -17.95
CA ARG A 158 5.57 1.18 -19.12
C ARG A 158 4.21 0.55 -19.37
N GLY A 159 3.15 1.33 -19.18
CA GLY A 159 1.78 0.86 -19.42
C GLY A 159 0.76 1.82 -18.84
N PRO A 160 -0.54 1.47 -18.88
CA PRO A 160 -1.57 2.24 -18.19
C PRO A 160 -1.28 2.29 -16.68
N CYS A 161 -1.46 3.45 -16.06
CA CYS A 161 -1.13 3.67 -14.66
C CYS A 161 -2.23 4.51 -14.01
N PHE A 162 -2.97 3.93 -13.06
CA PHE A 162 -3.99 4.67 -12.31
C PHE A 162 -4.35 3.99 -10.99
N THR A 163 -4.89 4.82 -10.09
CA THR A 163 -5.42 4.39 -8.80
C THR A 163 -6.95 4.42 -8.87
N ILE A 164 -7.59 3.43 -8.24
CA ILE A 164 -9.02 3.15 -8.32
C ILE A 164 -9.60 3.22 -6.93
N ASP A 165 -10.67 3.99 -6.78
CA ASP A 165 -11.50 4.01 -5.59
C ASP A 165 -12.91 3.53 -5.94
N THR A 166 -13.24 2.34 -5.45
CA THR A 166 -14.61 1.81 -5.39
C THR A 166 -14.91 1.33 -3.96
N ALA A 167 -14.37 2.02 -2.96
CA ALA A 167 -14.39 1.62 -1.56
C ALA A 167 -13.82 0.20 -1.34
N CYS A 168 -14.53 -0.67 -0.63
CA CYS A 168 -14.07 -2.02 -0.26
C CYS A 168 -13.82 -2.95 -1.46
N SER A 169 -14.31 -2.63 -2.66
CA SER A 169 -14.05 -3.43 -3.87
C SER A 169 -12.82 -2.99 -4.68
N SER A 170 -12.11 -1.95 -4.25
CA SER A 170 -11.06 -1.30 -5.04
C SER A 170 -10.00 -2.27 -5.58
N THR A 171 -9.50 -3.17 -4.74
CA THR A 171 -8.47 -4.16 -5.14
C THR A 171 -9.00 -5.16 -6.17
N VAL A 172 -10.25 -5.60 -6.05
CA VAL A 172 -10.87 -6.52 -7.03
C VAL A 172 -11.10 -5.82 -8.36
N VAL A 173 -11.49 -4.54 -8.35
CA VAL A 173 -11.62 -3.72 -9.56
C VAL A 173 -10.26 -3.45 -10.21
N ALA A 174 -9.19 -3.27 -9.42
CA ALA A 174 -7.83 -3.18 -9.94
C ALA A 174 -7.38 -4.46 -10.65
N ILE A 175 -7.71 -5.63 -10.09
CA ILE A 175 -7.47 -6.93 -10.73
C ILE A 175 -8.24 -7.05 -12.05
N ASP A 176 -9.51 -6.67 -12.10
CA ASP A 176 -10.29 -6.68 -13.34
C ASP A 176 -9.69 -5.72 -14.38
N CYS A 177 -9.40 -4.48 -14.00
CA CYS A 177 -8.81 -3.48 -14.90
C CYS A 177 -7.49 -3.97 -15.53
N GLY A 178 -6.58 -4.52 -14.70
CA GLY A 178 -5.33 -5.09 -15.19
C GLY A 178 -5.53 -6.31 -16.08
N SER A 179 -6.49 -7.16 -15.73
CA SER A 179 -6.88 -8.33 -16.54
C SER A 179 -7.42 -7.93 -17.91
N GLN A 180 -8.28 -6.91 -17.98
CA GLN A 180 -8.82 -6.40 -19.23
C GLN A 180 -7.74 -5.73 -20.07
N ALA A 181 -6.84 -4.96 -19.46
CA ALA A 181 -5.76 -4.31 -20.18
C ALA A 181 -4.84 -5.31 -20.90
N ILE A 182 -4.50 -6.42 -20.26
CA ILE A 182 -3.73 -7.50 -20.89
C ILE A 182 -4.53 -8.14 -22.03
N LYS A 183 -5.81 -8.47 -21.81
CA LYS A 183 -6.67 -9.09 -22.84
C LYS A 183 -6.86 -8.19 -24.07
N LEU A 184 -6.92 -6.87 -23.86
CA LEU A 184 -7.06 -5.86 -24.92
C LEU A 184 -5.72 -5.47 -25.56
N GLY A 185 -4.60 -6.07 -25.14
CA GLY A 185 -3.28 -5.76 -25.68
C GLY A 185 -2.76 -4.37 -25.32
N ARG A 186 -3.26 -3.74 -24.25
CA ARG A 186 -2.82 -2.41 -23.78
C ARG A 186 -1.50 -2.49 -23.00
N CYS A 187 -1.18 -3.66 -22.45
CA CYS A 187 0.10 -3.97 -21.84
C CYS A 187 0.33 -5.49 -21.83
N LYS A 188 1.59 -5.92 -21.69
CA LYS A 188 1.95 -7.36 -21.62
C LYS A 188 1.79 -7.95 -20.22
N ASN A 189 2.07 -7.15 -19.20
CA ASN A 189 1.95 -7.51 -17.79
C ASN A 189 1.07 -6.48 -17.07
N ALA A 190 0.60 -6.81 -15.88
CA ALA A 190 -0.10 -5.87 -15.02
C ALA A 190 0.22 -6.15 -13.56
N VAL A 191 0.45 -5.10 -12.78
CA VAL A 191 0.40 -5.13 -11.33
C VAL A 191 -1.00 -4.73 -10.90
N ALA A 192 -1.63 -5.56 -10.08
CA ALA A 192 -2.83 -5.20 -9.32
C ALA A 192 -2.49 -5.26 -7.83
N SER A 193 -2.68 -4.14 -7.12
CA SER A 193 -2.39 -3.99 -5.69
C SER A 193 -3.54 -3.27 -4.99
N GLY A 194 -3.58 -3.31 -3.66
CA GLY A 194 -4.48 -2.51 -2.82
C GLY A 194 -4.47 -2.95 -1.37
#